data_AF-M5C5K4-F1
#
_entry.id   AF-M5C5K4-F1
#
_cell.length_a   1.000
_cell.length_b   1.000
_cell.length_c   1.000
_cell.angle_alpha   90.00
_cell.angle_beta   90.00
_cell.angle_gamma   90.00
#
_symmetry.space_group_name_H-M   'P 1'
#
loop_
_entity.id
_entity.type
_entity.pdbx_description
1 polymer ?
#
loop_
_entity_poly.entity_id
_entity_poly.type
_entity_poly.pdbx_seq_one_letter_code
_entity_poly.pdbx_strand_id
1 'polypeptide(L)'
;MIIESYDNNGIARQNVTLEVVFNKVGNLLGPTAGVAFDKDAMTEKLINSFTGLQEKEDLGVAHYDEQGGGTVFTYLVLFEVPNPHVPSDFYTLVSTVKLMAADISSKESWFGPEKNNRQDFSAEVEVMKLACNENFQADPWPSS
;
A
#
# COMPACT_ATOMS: atom_id res chain seq x y z
N MET A 1 -13.81 16.76 2.47
CA MET A 1 -12.60 15.93 2.67
C MET A 1 -11.48 16.82 3.20
N ILE A 2 -10.78 16.38 4.25
CA ILE A 2 -9.60 17.05 4.79
C ILE A 2 -8.46 16.04 4.96
N ILE A 3 -7.21 16.48 4.83
CA ILE A 3 -6.04 15.68 5.16
C ILE A 3 -5.78 15.82 6.67
N GLU A 4 -5.85 14.72 7.41
CA GLU A 4 -5.55 14.72 8.85
C GLU A 4 -4.07 14.50 9.12
N SER A 5 -3.46 13.59 8.37
CA SER A 5 -2.06 13.25 8.53
C SER A 5 -1.48 12.69 7.25
N TYR A 6 -0.19 12.91 7.04
CA TYR A 6 0.58 12.42 5.93
C TYR A 6 1.93 11.96 6.45
N ASP A 7 2.45 10.87 5.89
CA ASP A 7 3.80 10.39 6.16
C ASP A 7 4.39 9.69 4.96
N ASN A 8 5.72 9.66 4.88
CA ASN A 8 6.49 8.97 3.86
C ASN A 8 7.72 8.33 4.51
N ASN A 9 7.80 7.01 4.42
CA ASN A 9 8.87 6.23 5.02
C ASN A 9 9.29 5.06 4.13
N GLY A 10 10.43 4.46 4.44
CA GLY A 10 10.96 3.33 3.70
C GLY A 10 11.50 2.22 4.58
N ILE A 11 11.62 1.04 3.97
CA ILE A 11 12.28 -0.13 4.52
C ILE A 11 13.55 -0.35 3.71
N ALA A 12 14.70 -0.27 4.37
CA ALA A 12 15.99 -0.55 3.77
C ALA A 12 16.06 -2.02 3.27
N ARG A 13 16.89 -2.26 2.27
CA ARG A 13 17.06 -3.57 1.63
C ARG A 13 17.46 -4.65 2.63
N GLN A 14 16.80 -5.79 2.55
CA GLN A 14 17.01 -6.92 3.45
C GLN A 14 16.51 -8.24 2.85
N ASN A 15 17.20 -9.33 3.13
CA ASN A 15 16.81 -10.67 2.69
C ASN A 15 15.74 -11.25 3.64
N VAL A 16 14.47 -11.13 3.28
CA VAL A 16 13.34 -11.53 4.15
C VAL A 16 12.16 -12.05 3.33
N THR A 17 11.17 -12.64 3.99
CA THR A 17 9.92 -13.04 3.31
C THR A 17 9.02 -11.83 3.03
N LEU A 18 8.10 -11.95 2.06
CA LEU A 18 7.07 -10.94 1.79
C LEU A 18 6.26 -10.61 3.06
N GLU A 19 5.86 -11.62 3.82
CA GLU A 19 5.15 -11.44 5.09
C GLU A 19 5.94 -10.55 6.07
N VAL A 20 7.27 -10.74 6.18
CA VAL A 20 8.11 -9.93 7.06
C VAL A 20 8.22 -8.48 6.57
N VAL A 21 8.30 -8.25 5.25
CA VAL A 21 8.29 -6.88 4.70
C VAL A 21 6.95 -6.20 4.98
N PHE A 22 5.83 -6.86 4.70
CA PHE A 22 4.51 -6.25 4.89
C PHE A 22 4.14 -6.05 6.35
N ASN A 23 4.61 -6.90 7.27
CA ASN A 23 4.53 -6.62 8.70
C ASN A 23 5.26 -5.30 9.07
N LYS A 24 6.41 -5.02 8.44
CA LYS A 24 7.12 -3.74 8.62
C LYS A 24 6.37 -2.59 7.96
N VAL A 25 5.78 -2.78 6.78
CA VAL A 25 4.93 -1.76 6.14
C VAL A 25 3.73 -1.43 7.03
N GLY A 26 3.03 -2.43 7.58
CA GLY A 26 1.95 -2.22 8.54
C GLY A 26 2.38 -1.43 9.78
N ASN A 27 3.61 -1.63 10.27
CA ASN A 27 4.20 -0.79 11.33
C ASN A 27 4.41 0.67 10.88
N LEU A 28 4.80 0.91 9.62
CA LEU A 28 4.97 2.25 9.08
C LEU A 28 3.63 2.98 8.86
N LEU A 29 2.56 2.25 8.52
CA LEU A 29 1.22 2.82 8.38
C LEU A 29 0.58 3.18 9.73
N GLY A 30 0.90 2.43 10.78
CA GLY A 30 0.26 2.53 12.10
C GLY A 30 0.20 3.95 12.70
N PRO A 31 1.30 4.72 12.74
CA PRO A 31 1.28 6.08 13.27
C PRO A 31 0.29 7.01 12.54
N THR A 32 0.24 6.94 11.21
CA THR A 32 -0.67 7.77 10.39
C THR A 32 -2.10 7.28 10.47
N ALA A 33 -2.32 5.97 10.55
CA ALA A 33 -3.64 5.38 10.68
C ALA A 33 -4.28 5.69 12.05
N GLY A 34 -3.48 5.61 13.12
CA GLY A 34 -3.94 5.74 14.50
C GLY A 34 -4.82 4.57 14.94
N VAL A 35 -5.54 4.75 16.04
CA VAL A 35 -6.32 3.67 16.70
C VAL A 35 -7.57 3.23 15.94
N ALA A 36 -7.99 3.97 14.91
CA ALA A 36 -9.21 3.69 14.16
C ALA A 36 -9.06 2.51 13.18
N PHE A 37 -7.83 2.15 12.81
CA PHE A 37 -7.55 1.10 11.86
C PHE A 37 -6.91 -0.10 12.54
N ASP A 38 -7.44 -1.30 12.24
CA ASP A 38 -6.86 -2.55 12.71
C ASP A 38 -5.58 -2.86 11.93
N LYS A 39 -4.46 -2.91 12.64
CA LYS A 39 -3.14 -3.13 12.04
C LYS A 39 -3.01 -4.51 11.40
N ASP A 40 -3.57 -5.54 12.00
CA ASP A 40 -3.43 -6.91 11.51
C ASP A 40 -4.25 -7.08 10.23
N ALA A 41 -5.47 -6.54 10.20
CA ALA A 41 -6.29 -6.47 8.99
C ALA A 41 -5.63 -5.64 7.88
N MET A 42 -5.00 -4.52 8.23
CA MET A 42 -4.24 -3.72 7.26
C MET A 42 -3.08 -4.50 6.65
N THR A 43 -2.34 -5.22 7.49
CA THR A 43 -1.19 -6.02 7.09
C THR A 43 -1.59 -7.20 6.21
N GLU A 44 -2.67 -7.89 6.56
CA GLU A 44 -3.22 -8.98 5.75
C GLU A 44 -3.66 -8.48 4.38
N LYS A 45 -4.36 -7.33 4.32
CA LYS A 45 -4.76 -6.71 3.05
C LYS A 45 -3.54 -6.31 2.21
N LEU A 46 -2.48 -5.77 2.81
CA LEU A 46 -1.23 -5.47 2.10
C LEU A 46 -0.60 -6.72 1.48
N ILE A 47 -0.50 -7.81 2.24
CA ILE A 47 0.00 -9.09 1.71
C ILE A 47 -0.86 -9.55 0.54
N ASN A 48 -2.18 -9.56 0.73
CA ASN A 48 -3.13 -9.95 -0.30
C ASN A 48 -3.07 -9.03 -1.53
N SER A 49 -2.75 -7.74 -1.36
CA SER A 49 -2.55 -6.78 -2.46
C SER A 49 -1.33 -7.12 -3.33
N PHE A 50 -0.28 -7.73 -2.76
CA PHE A 50 0.91 -8.12 -3.51
C PHE A 50 0.94 -9.60 -3.94
N THR A 51 -0.10 -10.37 -3.63
CA THR A 51 -0.36 -11.67 -4.27
C THR A 51 -1.34 -11.49 -5.44
N GLY A 52 -1.10 -12.08 -6.61
CA GLY A 52 -2.00 -11.90 -7.78
C GLY A 52 -1.89 -10.52 -8.43
N LEU A 53 -0.68 -9.96 -8.52
CA LEU A 53 -0.40 -8.63 -9.09
C LEU A 53 -0.84 -8.48 -10.55
N GLN A 54 -0.92 -9.57 -11.31
CA GLN A 54 -1.36 -9.56 -12.72
C GLN A 54 -2.77 -8.95 -12.86
N GLU A 55 -3.74 -9.47 -12.10
CA GLU A 55 -5.13 -8.99 -12.16
C GLU A 55 -5.26 -7.53 -11.71
N LYS A 56 -4.40 -7.09 -10.79
CA LYS A 56 -4.43 -5.73 -10.24
C LYS A 56 -3.82 -4.70 -11.16
N GLU A 57 -2.84 -5.09 -11.95
CA GLU A 57 -2.29 -4.24 -12.98
C GLU A 57 -3.32 -3.99 -14.08
N ASP A 58 -4.08 -5.02 -14.47
CA ASP A 58 -5.19 -4.89 -15.42
C ASP A 58 -6.31 -3.96 -14.88
N LEU A 59 -6.48 -3.89 -13.57
CA LEU A 59 -7.39 -2.94 -12.88
C LEU A 59 -6.80 -1.52 -12.72
N GLY A 60 -5.55 -1.29 -13.09
CA GLY A 60 -4.88 0.00 -12.99
C GLY A 60 -4.49 0.42 -11.58
N VAL A 61 -4.51 -0.50 -10.60
CA VAL A 61 -4.15 -0.22 -9.19
C VAL A 61 -2.77 -0.76 -8.81
N ALA A 62 -2.11 -1.46 -9.73
CA ALA A 62 -0.71 -1.89 -9.63
C ALA A 62 0.07 -1.47 -10.87
N HIS A 63 1.37 -1.22 -10.72
CA HIS A 63 2.25 -0.83 -11.82
C HIS A 63 3.63 -1.47 -11.67
N TYR A 64 4.08 -2.17 -12.70
CA TYR A 64 5.45 -2.68 -12.81
C TYR A 64 6.39 -1.62 -13.39
N ASP A 65 7.61 -1.55 -12.84
CA ASP A 65 8.69 -0.72 -13.36
C ASP A 65 10.06 -1.40 -13.19
N GLU A 66 11.02 -1.00 -14.02
CA GLU A 66 12.42 -1.43 -13.95
C GLU A 66 13.29 -0.28 -13.47
N GLN A 67 14.04 -0.48 -12.38
CA GLN A 67 14.92 0.55 -11.83
C GLN A 67 16.36 0.04 -11.72
N GLY A 68 17.34 0.94 -11.70
CA GLY A 68 18.78 0.64 -11.77
C GLY A 68 19.40 -0.20 -10.64
N GLY A 69 18.59 -0.94 -9.89
CA GLY A 69 19.00 -1.86 -8.82
C GLY A 69 18.01 -3.01 -8.54
N GLY A 70 17.08 -3.30 -9.45
CA GLY A 70 16.10 -4.38 -9.34
C GLY A 70 14.82 -4.10 -10.14
N THR A 71 13.80 -4.92 -9.92
CA THR A 71 12.45 -4.66 -10.44
C THR A 71 11.55 -4.12 -9.33
N VAL A 72 10.49 -3.42 -9.70
CA VAL A 72 9.60 -2.74 -8.78
C VAL A 72 8.15 -3.02 -9.12
N PHE A 73 7.33 -3.20 -8.08
CA PHE A 73 5.87 -3.07 -8.18
C PHE A 73 5.38 -1.98 -7.25
N THR A 74 4.63 -1.03 -7.81
CA THR A 74 3.90 -0.02 -7.05
C THR A 74 2.45 -0.44 -6.96
N TYR A 75 1.88 -0.38 -5.76
CA TYR A 75 0.48 -0.72 -5.51
C TYR A 75 -0.22 0.40 -4.72
N LEU A 76 -1.41 0.79 -5.18
CA LEU A 76 -2.29 1.71 -4.46
C LEU A 76 -3.26 0.92 -3.58
N VAL A 77 -3.07 1.03 -2.27
CA VAL A 77 -3.95 0.43 -1.25
C VAL A 77 -4.81 1.53 -0.61
N LEU A 78 -6.07 1.20 -0.36
CA LEU A 78 -7.01 2.10 0.31
C LEU A 78 -7.71 1.35 1.46
N PHE A 79 -7.76 1.94 2.65
CA PHE A 79 -8.51 1.42 3.80
C PHE A 79 -9.59 2.41 4.21
N GLU A 80 -10.75 1.93 4.63
CA GLU A 80 -11.85 2.79 5.09
C GLU A 80 -12.43 2.24 6.38
N VAL A 81 -12.70 3.14 7.32
CA VAL A 81 -13.35 2.83 8.59
C VAL A 81 -14.34 3.94 8.97
N PRO A 82 -15.46 3.62 9.64
CA PRO A 82 -16.37 4.65 10.16
C PRO A 82 -15.65 5.62 11.09
N ASN A 83 -16.02 6.90 11.06
CA ASN A 83 -15.54 7.87 12.03
C ASN A 83 -16.25 7.63 13.37
N PRO A 84 -15.53 7.34 14.47
CA PRO A 84 -16.14 7.06 15.77
C PRO A 84 -16.81 8.29 16.41
N HIS A 85 -16.51 9.50 15.92
CA HIS A 85 -17.03 10.75 16.47
C HIS A 85 -18.22 11.31 15.70
N VAL A 86 -18.29 11.06 14.38
CA VAL A 86 -19.33 11.60 13.50
C VAL A 86 -19.87 10.45 12.64
N PRO A 87 -21.09 9.93 12.93
CA PRO A 87 -21.60 8.72 12.29
C PRO A 87 -21.79 8.77 10.76
N SER A 88 -21.95 9.96 10.19
CA SER A 88 -22.04 10.19 8.74
C SER A 88 -20.68 10.23 8.03
N ASP A 89 -19.59 10.23 8.79
CA ASP A 89 -18.25 10.45 8.27
C ASP A 89 -17.43 9.16 8.35
N PHE A 90 -16.37 9.09 7.56
CA PHE A 90 -15.43 7.99 7.57
C PHE A 90 -13.99 8.51 7.48
N TYR A 91 -13.06 7.72 8.00
CA TYR A 91 -11.65 7.90 7.70
C TYR A 91 -11.27 6.99 6.56
N THR A 92 -10.47 7.50 5.64
CA THR A 92 -9.78 6.68 4.64
C THR A 92 -8.28 6.85 4.74
N LEU A 93 -7.56 5.76 4.58
CA LEU A 93 -6.10 5.72 4.54
C LEU A 93 -5.69 5.35 3.11
N VAL A 94 -5.22 6.34 2.37
CA VAL A 94 -4.71 6.16 1.00
C VAL A 94 -3.22 5.90 1.11
N SER A 95 -2.75 4.76 0.63
CA SER A 95 -1.34 4.37 0.71
C SER A 95 -0.80 3.92 -0.63
N THR A 96 0.36 4.41 -1.00
CA THR A 96 1.14 3.90 -2.12
C THR A 96 2.31 3.10 -1.56
N VAL A 97 2.38 1.82 -1.92
CA VAL A 97 3.49 0.94 -1.52
C VAL A 97 4.28 0.59 -2.77
N LYS A 98 5.54 0.98 -2.81
CA LYS A 98 6.48 0.64 -3.87
C LYS A 98 7.45 -0.40 -3.34
N LEU A 99 7.21 -1.65 -3.72
CA LEU A 99 8.04 -2.79 -3.33
C LEU A 99 9.08 -3.06 -4.41
N MET A 100 10.35 -3.07 -4.02
CA MET A 100 11.48 -3.37 -4.89
C MET A 100 12.10 -4.71 -4.50
N ALA A 101 12.44 -5.52 -5.50
CA ALA A 101 13.18 -6.76 -5.31
C ALA A 101 14.41 -6.78 -6.22
N ALA A 102 15.59 -7.04 -5.64
CA ALA A 102 16.83 -7.15 -6.41
C ALA A 102 16.93 -8.50 -7.15
N ASP A 103 16.34 -9.55 -6.58
CA ASP A 103 16.45 -10.93 -7.08
C ASP A 103 15.32 -11.32 -8.05
N ILE A 104 14.33 -10.44 -8.25
CA ILE A 104 13.27 -10.63 -9.24
C ILE A 104 13.68 -9.88 -10.50
N SER A 105 13.92 -10.61 -11.58
CA SER A 105 14.50 -10.06 -12.82
C SER A 105 13.48 -9.81 -13.93
N SER A 106 12.21 -10.19 -13.74
CA SER A 106 11.16 -9.98 -14.74
C SER A 106 9.82 -9.71 -14.09
N LYS A 107 8.94 -9.04 -14.83
CA LYS A 107 7.56 -8.76 -14.43
C LYS A 107 6.77 -10.02 -14.10
N GLU A 108 6.86 -11.05 -14.91
CA GLU A 108 6.12 -12.31 -14.74
C GLU A 108 6.47 -13.00 -13.42
N SER A 109 7.72 -12.84 -12.98
CA SER A 109 8.22 -13.41 -11.72
C SER A 109 7.59 -12.78 -10.48
N TRP A 110 6.93 -11.62 -10.61
CA TRP A 110 6.13 -10.99 -9.56
C TRP A 110 4.72 -11.57 -9.40
N PHE A 111 4.27 -12.42 -10.32
CA PHE A 111 2.90 -12.96 -10.28
C PHE A 111 2.76 -14.25 -9.47
N GLY A 112 3.87 -15.00 -9.32
CA GLY A 112 3.95 -16.23 -8.54
C GLY A 112 4.40 -16.16 -7.06
N PRO A 113 4.89 -15.04 -6.48
CA PRO A 113 5.31 -15.02 -5.08
C PRO A 113 4.16 -15.29 -4.11
N GLU A 114 4.35 -16.30 -3.26
CA GLU A 114 3.54 -16.51 -2.07
C GLU A 114 4.13 -15.76 -0.86
N LYS A 115 3.35 -15.59 0.21
CA LYS A 115 3.75 -14.85 1.42
C LYS A 115 5.11 -15.25 2.03
N ASN A 116 5.51 -16.51 1.83
CA ASN A 116 6.76 -17.08 2.35
C ASN A 116 7.95 -16.93 1.40
N ASN A 117 7.75 -16.39 0.18
CA ASN A 117 8.83 -16.14 -0.76
C ASN A 117 9.82 -15.14 -0.16
N ARG A 118 11.10 -15.53 -0.14
CA ARG A 118 12.21 -14.77 0.43
C ARG A 118 13.08 -14.22 -0.68
N GLN A 119 13.26 -12.90 -0.67
CA GLN A 119 14.11 -12.16 -1.61
C GLN A 119 14.77 -10.98 -0.90
N ASP A 120 15.71 -10.31 -1.58
CA ASP A 120 16.21 -9.01 -1.19
C ASP A 120 15.21 -7.89 -1.49
N PHE A 121 14.31 -7.67 -0.52
CA PHE A 121 13.26 -6.65 -0.61
C PHE A 121 13.65 -5.33 0.04
N SER A 122 13.22 -4.24 -0.57
CA SER A 122 13.11 -2.90 0.04
C SER A 122 11.75 -2.30 -0.32
N ALA A 123 11.27 -1.32 0.45
CA ALA A 123 9.99 -0.67 0.17
C ALA A 123 10.04 0.84 0.42
N GLU A 124 9.31 1.60 -0.39
CA GLU A 124 8.94 2.99 -0.14
C GLU A 124 7.43 3.04 0.08
N VAL A 125 6.99 3.76 1.11
CA VAL A 125 5.59 3.79 1.56
C VAL A 125 5.19 5.24 1.77
N GLU A 126 4.21 5.67 1.00
CA GLU A 126 3.53 6.95 1.20
C GLU A 126 2.14 6.67 1.74
N VAL A 127 1.73 7.42 2.77
CA VAL A 127 0.43 7.23 3.40
C VAL A 127 -0.20 8.56 3.77
N MET A 128 -1.51 8.67 3.50
CA MET A 128 -2.31 9.84 3.82
C MET A 128 -3.61 9.39 4.47
N LYS A 129 -3.91 9.95 5.65
CA LYS A 129 -5.21 9.79 6.30
C LYS A 129 -6.09 10.98 5.94
N LEU A 130 -7.28 10.67 5.45
CA LEU A 130 -8.30 11.64 5.07
C LEU A 130 -9.52 11.45 5.96
N ALA A 131 -10.11 12.57 6.41
CA ALA A 131 -11.46 12.57 6.95
C ALA A 131 -12.44 12.99 5.86
N CYS A 132 -13.42 12.13 5.59
CA CYS A 132 -14.40 12.28 4.55
C CYS A 132 -15.80 12.34 5.16
N ASN A 133 -16.62 13.27 4.67
CA ASN A 133 -18.03 13.34 5.01
C ASN A 133 -18.86 12.60 3.95
N GLU A 134 -20.07 12.16 4.31
CA GLU A 134 -21.02 11.50 3.39
C GLU A 134 -21.30 12.30 2.11
N ASN A 135 -21.17 13.63 2.18
CA ASN A 135 -21.47 14.54 1.08
C ASN A 135 -20.26 14.81 0.17
N PHE A 136 -19.14 14.10 0.36
CA PHE A 136 -17.97 14.28 -0.49
C PHE A 136 -18.29 13.91 -1.95
N GLN A 137 -17.95 14.82 -2.86
CA GLN A 137 -17.95 14.57 -4.29
C GLN A 137 -16.55 14.87 -4.82
N ALA A 138 -15.99 13.93 -5.56
CA ALA A 138 -14.73 14.14 -6.24
C ALA A 138 -14.91 15.24 -7.30
N ASP A 139 -13.93 16.13 -7.40
CA ASP A 139 -13.87 17.05 -8.53
C ASP A 139 -13.79 16.25 -9.84
N PRO A 140 -14.34 16.77 -10.95
CA PRO A 140 -14.15 16.17 -12.26
C PRO A 140 -12.65 15.95 -12.51
N TRP A 141 -12.31 14.81 -13.12
CA TRP A 141 -10.95 14.59 -13.60
C TRP A 141 -10.50 15.80 -14.42
N PRO A 142 -9.30 16.36 -14.14
CA PRO A 142 -8.78 17.46 -14.94
C PRO A 142 -8.80 17.05 -16.40
N SER A 143 -9.59 17.76 -17.22
CA SER A 143 -9.56 17.59 -18.66
C SER A 143 -8.19 18.09 -19.13
N SER A 144 -7.35 17.14 -19.55
CA SER A 144 -6.05 17.39 -20.21
C SER A 144 -6.20 18.25 -21.45
#